data_AF-A0A8S3GYU9-F1
#
_entry.id   AF-A0A8S3GYU9-F1
#
_cell.length_a   1.000
_cell.length_b   1.000
_cell.length_c   1.000
_cell.angle_alpha   90.00
_cell.angle_beta   90.00
_cell.angle_gamma   90.00
#
_symmetry.space_group_name_H-M   'P 1'
#
loop_
_entity.id
_entity.type
_entity.pdbx_description
1 polymer ?
#
loop_
_entity_poly.entity_id
_entity_poly.type
_entity_poly.pdbx_seq_one_letter_code
_entity_poly.pdbx_strand_id
1 'polypeptide(L)' 'TTTSTTTTVTSTTTTTSRTSTTSTMSRTSTTTTSTTTTVTSTTSTTTMATTYVPS' A
#
# COMPACT_ATOMS: atom_id res chain seq x y z
N THR A 1 20.35 22.72 -4.03
CA THR A 1 20.48 21.31 -3.62
C THR A 1 19.15 20.61 -3.82
N THR A 2 19.12 19.39 -4.35
CA THR A 2 17.88 18.60 -4.47
C THR A 2 17.91 17.48 -3.45
N THR A 3 16.85 17.34 -2.68
CA THR A 3 16.65 16.26 -1.70
C THR A 3 15.46 15.43 -2.13
N SER A 4 15.62 14.11 -2.26
CA SER A 4 14.53 13.19 -2.59
C SER A 4 14.26 12.26 -1.42
N THR A 5 12.99 12.03 -1.10
CA THR A 5 12.53 11.10 -0.07
C THR A 5 11.62 10.07 -0.73
N THR A 6 11.97 8.78 -0.60
CA THR A 6 11.15 7.67 -1.10
C THR A 6 10.49 6.96 0.08
N THR A 7 9.18 6.76 0.00
CA THR A 7 8.37 6.05 1.00
C THR A 7 7.65 4.87 0.35
N THR A 8 7.72 3.69 0.98
CA THR A 8 7.04 2.48 0.52
C THR A 8 6.02 2.04 1.58
N VAL A 9 4.77 1.82 1.17
CA VAL A 9 3.66 1.40 2.05
C VAL A 9 3.12 0.06 1.55
N THR A 10 3.13 -0.97 2.41
CA THR A 10 2.58 -2.31 2.12
C THR A 10 1.29 -2.53 2.90
N SER A 11 0.20 -2.87 2.22
CA SER A 11 -1.14 -3.07 2.80
C SER A 11 -1.71 -4.45 2.42
N THR A 12 -2.16 -5.23 3.39
CA THR A 12 -2.76 -6.56 3.18
C THR A 12 -4.21 -6.58 3.64
N THR A 13 -5.13 -6.97 2.75
CA THR A 13 -6.57 -7.13 3.04
C THR A 13 -6.96 -8.60 2.94
N THR A 14 -7.63 -9.15 3.95
CA THR A 14 -8.11 -10.54 3.98
C THR A 14 -9.63 -10.58 3.97
N THR A 15 -10.23 -11.27 3.00
CA THR A 15 -11.68 -11.44 2.85
C THR A 15 -12.03 -12.92 2.97
N THR A 16 -12.89 -13.26 3.94
CA THR A 16 -13.41 -14.63 4.13
C THR A 16 -14.85 -14.67 3.67
N SER A 17 -15.14 -15.46 2.64
CA SER A 17 -16.51 -15.64 2.14
C SER A 17 -17.00 -17.05 2.43
N ARG A 18 -18.24 -17.16 2.95
CA ARG A 18 -18.94 -18.43 3.17
C ARG A 18 -20.03 -18.57 2.12
N THR A 19 -19.88 -19.55 1.22
CA THR A 19 -20.92 -19.88 0.24
C THR A 19 -21.83 -20.96 0.82
N SER A 20 -23.07 -20.61 1.18
CA SER A 20 -24.08 -21.57 1.65
C SER A 20 -24.76 -22.24 0.45
N THR A 21 -24.50 -23.52 0.21
CA THR A 21 -25.27 -24.34 -0.74
C THR A 21 -26.30 -25.17 0.04
N THR A 22 -27.58 -25.08 -0.29
CA THR A 22 -28.66 -25.80 0.40
C THR A 22 -29.14 -26.96 -0.46
N SER A 23 -28.76 -28.21 -0.15
CA SER A 23 -29.54 -29.45 -0.39
C SER A 23 -28.68 -30.71 -0.11
N THR A 24 -29.07 -31.44 0.95
CA THR A 24 -28.80 -32.87 1.34
C THR A 24 -27.42 -33.53 1.16
N MET A 25 -26.42 -32.82 0.65
CA MET A 25 -24.99 -33.15 0.69
C MET A 25 -24.17 -31.84 0.76
N SER A 26 -24.55 -30.90 1.64
CA SER A 26 -24.02 -29.53 1.64
C SER A 26 -22.69 -29.38 2.39
N ARG A 27 -21.55 -29.58 1.72
CA ARG A 27 -20.25 -29.11 2.22
C ARG A 27 -20.24 -27.58 2.21
N THR A 28 -20.19 -26.95 3.38
CA THR A 28 -19.85 -25.53 3.50
C THR A 28 -18.41 -25.34 3.06
N SER A 29 -18.18 -24.72 1.90
CA SER A 29 -16.83 -24.35 1.46
C SER A 29 -16.54 -22.92 1.93
N THR A 30 -15.55 -22.78 2.81
CA THR A 30 -14.97 -21.48 3.17
C THR A 30 -13.82 -21.17 2.24
N THR A 31 -13.88 -20.03 1.55
CA THR A 31 -12.76 -19.54 0.73
C THR A 31 -12.21 -18.26 1.37
N THR A 32 -10.93 -18.30 1.72
CA THR A 32 -10.19 -17.14 2.24
C THR A 32 -9.35 -16.56 1.11
N THR A 33 -9.46 -15.26 0.86
CA THR A 33 -8.66 -14.56 -0.14
C THR A 33 -7.91 -13.42 0.52
N SER A 34 -6.58 -13.40 0.37
CA SER A 34 -5.73 -12.30 0.82
C SER A 34 -5.21 -11.52 -0.39
N THR A 35 -5.31 -10.20 -0.35
CA THR A 35 -4.80 -9.29 -1.37
C THR A 35 -3.79 -8.35 -0.74
N THR A 36 -2.55 -8.41 -1.20
CA THR A 36 -1.46 -7.54 -0.78
C THR A 36 -1.22 -6.48 -1.85
N THR A 37 -1.14 -5.21 -1.44
CA THR A 37 -0.87 -4.06 -2.31
C THR A 37 0.33 -3.29 -1.77
N THR A 38 1.23 -2.87 -2.65
CA THR A 38 2.43 -2.10 -2.28
C THR A 38 2.43 -0.81 -3.09
N VAL A 39 2.54 0.33 -2.39
CA VAL A 39 2.57 1.67 -3.00
C VAL A 39 3.92 2.31 -2.72
N THR A 40 4.65 2.65 -3.79
CA THR A 40 5.94 3.37 -3.71
C THR A 40 5.71 4.82 -4.13
N SER A 41 6.10 5.77 -3.28
CA SER A 41 5.99 7.21 -3.53
C SER A 41 7.34 7.89 -3.38
N THR A 42 7.70 8.76 -4.33
CA THR A 42 8.93 9.57 -4.27
C THR A 42 8.56 11.04 -4.28
N THR A 43 9.03 11.77 -3.27
CA THR A 43 8.87 13.23 -3.16
C THR A 43 10.24 13.89 -3.36
N SER A 44 10.32 14.88 -4.24
CA SER A 44 11.55 15.64 -4.50
C SER A 44 11.36 17.10 -4.09
N THR A 45 12.31 17.61 -3.31
CA THR A 45 12.35 18.99 -2.84
C THR A 45 13.62 19.66 -3.34
N THR A 46 13.47 20.80 -4.01
CA THR A 46 14.60 21.61 -4.49
C THR A 46 14.78 22.82 -3.57
N THR A 47 15.95 22.94 -2.94
CA THR A 47 16.34 24.12 -2.16
C THR A 47 17.30 24.97 -2.96
N MET A 48 16.96 26.25 -3.15
CA MET A 48 17.86 27.26 -3.71
C MET A 48 18.67 27.87 -2.56
N ALA A 49 20.00 27.85 -2.64
CA ALA A 49 20.83 28.52 -1.64
C ALA A 49 20.99 30.00 -2.02
N THR A 50 20.63 30.90 -1.11
CA THR A 50 20.96 32.33 -1.22
C THR A 50 22.36 32.55 -0.67
N THR A 51 23.30 33.00 -1.50
CA THR A 51 24.65 33.38 -1.04
C THR A 51 24.60 34.78 -0.46
N TYR A 52 24.83 34.89 0.86
CA TYR A 52 25.05 36.18 1.51
C TYR A 52 26.54 36.52 1.46
N VAL A 53 26.89 37.69 0.92
CA VAL A 53 28.24 38.24 0.92
C VAL A 53 28.23 39.47 1.84
N PRO A 54 28.52 39.33 3.15
CA PRO A 54 28.69 40.49 4.02
C PRO A 54 30.03 41.18 3.72
N SER A 55 29.96 42.50 3.54
CA SER A 55 31.06 43.46 3.30
C SER A 55 32.12 43.50 4.39
#